data_AF-A0A328TS30-F1
#
_entry.id   AF-A0A328TS30-F1
#
_cell.length_a   1.000
_cell.length_b   1.000
_cell.length_c   1.000
_cell.angle_alpha   90.00
_cell.angle_beta   90.00
_cell.angle_gamma   90.00
#
_symmetry.space_group_name_H-M   'P 1'
#
loop_
_entity.id
_entity.type
_entity.pdbx_description
1 polymer ?
#
loop_
_entity_poly.entity_id
_entity_poly.type
_entity_poly.pdbx_seq_one_letter_code
_entity_poly.pdbx_strand_id
1 'polypeptide(L)'
;MSEWPVEIIRFSQRSVPIFIHLAAAGKGMAPFICRGYGYRLDTESDWIWLYILKSQWLRLHDYMKHGREMSALLTSGIDNESYQFKGRFIDSRPLTKKDVFILEEQYSWVTGHIPGLAPVIHVSPSECMAVGLQIRSVFLQTPGPGTGSLVMERGVK
;
A
#
# COMPACT_ATOMS: atom_id res chain seq x y z
N MET A 1 -23.94 -1.20 -0.81
CA MET A 1 -22.47 -1.16 -0.76
C MET A 1 -22.00 -0.93 -2.18
N SER A 2 -21.23 0.11 -2.43
CA SER A 2 -20.69 0.33 -3.77
C SER A 2 -19.63 -0.74 -4.04
N GLU A 3 -19.80 -1.52 -5.11
CA GLU A 3 -18.85 -2.55 -5.50
C GLU A 3 -17.47 -1.95 -5.76
N TRP A 4 -16.42 -2.76 -5.58
CA TRP A 4 -15.06 -2.38 -5.94
C TRP A 4 -14.89 -2.46 -7.47
N PRO A 5 -14.20 -1.49 -8.11
CA PRO A 5 -13.93 -1.56 -9.54
C PRO A 5 -13.15 -2.84 -9.90
N VAL A 6 -13.55 -3.49 -10.99
CA VAL A 6 -13.01 -4.79 -11.43
C VAL A 6 -11.50 -4.71 -11.64
N GLU A 7 -11.01 -3.58 -12.15
CA GLU A 7 -9.58 -3.33 -12.37
C GLU A 7 -8.78 -3.36 -11.06
N ILE A 8 -9.33 -2.86 -9.95
CA ILE A 8 -8.65 -2.89 -8.65
C ILE A 8 -8.63 -4.30 -8.07
N ILE A 9 -9.74 -5.03 -8.20
CA ILE A 9 -9.81 -6.44 -7.80
C ILE A 9 -8.80 -7.26 -8.58
N ARG A 10 -8.79 -7.12 -9.92
CA ARG A 10 -7.83 -7.80 -10.79
C ARG A 10 -6.40 -7.45 -10.40
N PHE A 11 -6.09 -6.17 -10.20
CA PHE A 11 -4.77 -5.71 -9.79
C PHE A 11 -4.33 -6.35 -8.45
N SER A 12 -5.24 -6.46 -7.48
CA SER A 12 -4.97 -7.06 -6.17
C SER A 12 -4.70 -8.57 -6.18
N GLN A 13 -5.07 -9.25 -7.26
CA GLN A 13 -4.94 -10.70 -7.41
C GLN A 13 -3.74 -11.10 -8.29
N ARG A 14 -2.95 -10.13 -8.77
CA ARG A 14 -1.83 -10.41 -9.68
C ARG A 14 -0.67 -11.09 -8.95
N SER A 15 -0.11 -12.12 -9.56
CA SER A 15 1.10 -12.80 -9.09
C SER A 15 2.37 -12.14 -9.64
N VAL A 16 2.53 -10.84 -9.44
CA VAL A 16 3.70 -10.05 -9.86
C VAL A 16 4.17 -9.16 -8.71
N PRO A 17 5.43 -8.74 -8.69
CA PRO A 17 5.91 -7.82 -7.68
C PRO A 17 5.09 -6.52 -7.66
N ILE A 18 4.50 -6.17 -6.52
CA ILE A 18 3.92 -4.84 -6.30
C ILE A 18 4.84 -3.97 -5.43
N PHE A 19 5.35 -2.89 -5.99
CA PHE A 19 6.13 -1.90 -5.25
C PHE A 19 5.22 -0.84 -4.63
N ILE A 20 5.52 -0.48 -3.38
CA ILE A 20 4.64 0.36 -2.57
C ILE A 20 5.41 1.58 -2.08
N HIS A 21 4.85 2.76 -2.31
CA HIS A 21 5.21 3.98 -1.60
C HIS A 21 4.06 4.40 -0.70
N LEU A 22 4.36 4.58 0.57
CA LEU A 22 3.41 5.09 1.55
C LEU A 22 3.83 6.51 1.92
N ALA A 23 2.86 7.42 1.94
CA ALA A 23 3.07 8.81 2.31
C ALA A 23 2.05 9.26 3.35
N ALA A 24 2.51 10.05 4.31
CA ALA A 24 1.68 10.77 5.27
C ALA A 24 2.03 12.25 5.25
N ALA A 25 1.02 13.08 5.44
CA ALA A 25 1.19 14.52 5.55
C ALA A 25 0.45 15.04 6.79
N GLY A 26 1.16 15.80 7.61
CA GLY A 26 0.58 16.62 8.68
C GLY A 26 0.28 18.02 8.16
N LYS A 27 -0.67 18.72 8.79
CA LYS A 27 -0.99 20.10 8.41
C LYS A 27 0.25 20.99 8.58
N GLY A 28 0.72 21.59 7.49
CA GLY A 28 1.90 22.48 7.48
C GLY A 28 3.25 21.76 7.59
N MET A 29 3.28 20.43 7.48
CA MET A 29 4.51 19.64 7.49
C MET A 29 4.85 19.15 6.08
N ALA A 30 6.14 19.04 5.76
CA ALA A 30 6.57 18.31 4.57
C ALA A 30 6.12 16.84 4.68
N PRO A 31 5.69 16.18 3.59
CA PRO A 31 5.24 14.80 3.67
C PRO A 31 6.39 13.86 4.06
N PHE A 32 6.09 12.87 4.91
CA PHE A 32 6.97 11.74 5.13
C PHE A 32 6.59 10.61 4.18
N ILE A 33 7.61 9.99 3.57
CA ILE A 33 7.46 8.90 2.61
C ILE A 33 8.29 7.71 3.08
N CYS A 34 7.71 6.51 3.01
CA CYS A 34 8.40 5.24 3.23
C CYS A 34 8.00 4.19 2.19
N ARG A 35 8.70 3.04 2.22
CA ARG A 35 8.43 1.89 1.35
C ARG A 35 7.52 0.90 2.05
N GLY A 36 6.61 0.31 1.30
CA GLY A 36 5.91 -0.91 1.71
C GLY A 36 6.51 -2.14 1.04
N TYR A 37 6.36 -3.28 1.71
CA TYR A 37 6.95 -4.56 1.30
C TYR A 37 5.87 -5.62 0.99
N GLY A 38 4.60 -5.28 1.18
CA GLY A 38 3.46 -6.10 0.83
C GLY A 38 2.17 -5.40 1.26
N TYR A 39 1.03 -5.91 0.82
CA TYR A 39 -0.26 -5.36 1.21
C TYR A 39 -1.36 -6.40 1.17
N ARG A 40 -2.45 -6.11 1.88
CA ARG A 40 -3.70 -6.84 1.79
C ARG A 40 -4.85 -5.87 1.66
N LEU A 41 -5.59 -5.98 0.56
CA LEU A 41 -6.86 -5.28 0.36
C LEU A 41 -7.98 -6.05 1.09
N ASP A 42 -8.80 -5.31 1.81
CA ASP A 42 -9.99 -5.79 2.51
C ASP A 42 -11.20 -5.05 1.92
N THR A 43 -11.85 -5.70 0.96
CA THR A 43 -12.90 -5.07 0.14
C THR A 43 -14.20 -4.87 0.88
N GLU A 44 -14.45 -5.66 1.94
CA GLU A 44 -15.65 -5.54 2.76
C GLU A 44 -15.58 -4.31 3.68
N SER A 45 -14.39 -4.03 4.21
CA SER A 45 -14.17 -2.91 5.13
C SER A 45 -13.70 -1.62 4.43
N ASP A 46 -13.45 -1.66 3.12
CA ASP A 46 -12.75 -0.63 2.35
C ASP A 46 -11.38 -0.27 2.96
N TRP A 47 -10.65 -1.27 3.47
CA TRP A 47 -9.35 -1.08 4.11
C TRP A 47 -8.23 -1.68 3.27
N ILE A 48 -7.05 -1.07 3.32
CA ILE A 48 -5.81 -1.68 2.87
C ILE A 48 -4.82 -1.73 4.03
N TRP A 49 -4.28 -2.92 4.28
CA TRP A 49 -3.19 -3.14 5.21
C TRP A 49 -1.88 -3.11 4.43
N LEU A 50 -0.98 -2.22 4.82
CA LEU A 50 0.33 -2.03 4.18
C LEU A 50 1.42 -2.51 5.13
N TYR A 51 2.35 -3.31 4.63
CA TYR A 51 3.43 -3.87 5.45
C TYR A 51 4.67 -3.01 5.32
N ILE A 52 5.09 -2.40 6.42
CA ILE A 52 6.26 -1.51 6.48
C ILE A 52 7.22 -1.97 7.58
N LEU A 53 8.46 -1.49 7.53
CA LEU A 53 9.40 -1.73 8.63
C LEU A 53 8.95 -1.00 9.90
N LYS A 54 9.13 -1.63 11.06
CA LYS A 54 8.91 -1.01 12.38
C LYS A 54 9.69 0.30 12.54
N SER A 55 10.91 0.37 11.99
CA SER A 55 11.72 1.60 12.00
C SER A 55 11.09 2.74 11.18
N GLN A 56 10.41 2.44 10.08
CA GLN A 56 9.65 3.41 9.29
C GLN A 56 8.37 3.82 10.02
N TRP A 57 7.72 2.89 10.73
CA TRP A 57 6.52 3.18 11.52
C TRP A 57 6.77 4.23 12.60
N LEU A 58 7.91 4.20 13.30
CA LEU A 58 8.21 5.19 14.33
C LEU A 58 8.07 6.63 13.81
N ARG A 59 8.56 6.87 12.58
CA ARG A 59 8.45 8.17 11.91
C ARG A 59 7.05 8.43 11.38
N LEU A 60 6.40 7.42 10.78
CA LEU A 60 5.04 7.55 10.26
C LEU A 60 4.02 7.87 11.37
N HIS A 61 4.18 7.24 12.53
CA HIS A 61 3.31 7.39 13.68
C HIS A 61 3.30 8.83 14.22
N ASP A 62 4.43 9.53 14.17
CA ASP A 62 4.48 10.94 14.58
C ASP A 62 3.63 11.83 13.67
N TYR A 63 3.59 11.54 12.36
CA TYR A 63 2.68 12.24 11.45
C TYR A 63 1.22 11.98 11.78
N MET A 64 0.90 10.76 12.23
CA MET A 64 -0.48 10.38 12.61
C MET A 64 -1.02 11.17 13.80
N LYS A 65 -0.13 11.72 14.64
CA LYS A 65 -0.51 12.62 15.75
C LYS A 65 -0.98 13.99 15.26
N HIS A 66 -0.50 14.44 14.10
CA HIS A 66 -0.77 15.77 13.53
C HIS A 66 -1.80 15.75 12.38
N GLY A 67 -2.30 14.57 12.05
CA GLY A 67 -3.30 14.36 11.00
C GLY A 67 -3.34 12.88 10.64
N ARG A 68 -4.50 12.36 10.26
CA ARG A 68 -4.64 10.95 9.89
C ARG A 68 -4.59 10.71 8.38
N GLU A 69 -4.28 11.73 7.58
CA GLU A 69 -4.31 11.59 6.13
C GLU A 69 -3.09 10.82 5.63
N MET A 70 -3.36 9.78 4.85
CA MET A 70 -2.36 8.86 4.29
C MET A 70 -2.69 8.53 2.84
N SER A 71 -1.66 8.20 2.08
CA SER A 71 -1.80 7.64 0.75
C SER A 71 -0.79 6.54 0.47
N ALA A 72 -1.18 5.58 -0.34
CA ALA A 72 -0.33 4.50 -0.81
C ALA A 72 -0.38 4.43 -2.34
N LEU A 73 0.78 4.51 -2.98
CA LEU A 73 0.94 4.20 -4.39
C LEU A 73 1.38 2.74 -4.50
N LEU A 74 0.58 1.93 -5.17
CA LEU A 74 0.92 0.55 -5.51
C LEU A 74 1.23 0.49 -7.00
N THR A 75 2.38 -0.09 -7.36
CA THR A 75 2.86 -0.18 -8.75
C THR A 75 3.29 -1.59 -9.08
N SER A 76 2.75 -2.15 -10.15
CA SER A 76 3.24 -3.39 -10.73
C SER A 76 4.68 -3.22 -11.23
N GLY A 77 5.57 -4.07 -10.75
CA GLY A 77 6.98 -4.07 -11.12
C GLY A 77 7.28 -4.58 -12.53
N ILE A 78 6.26 -4.99 -13.29
CA ILE A 78 6.41 -5.60 -14.62
C ILE A 78 5.90 -4.69 -15.74
N ASP A 79 4.73 -4.08 -15.55
CA ASP A 79 4.06 -3.28 -16.58
C ASP A 79 3.70 -1.86 -16.13
N ASN A 80 4.12 -1.46 -14.93
CA ASN A 80 3.86 -0.14 -14.35
C ASN A 80 2.37 0.22 -14.17
N GLU A 81 1.46 -0.75 -14.26
CA GLU A 81 0.08 -0.56 -13.81
C GLU A 81 0.12 -0.08 -12.36
N SER A 82 -0.48 1.06 -12.05
CA SER A 82 -0.39 1.65 -10.72
C SER A 82 -1.63 2.41 -10.32
N TYR A 83 -1.90 2.36 -9.01
CA TYR A 83 -3.04 2.98 -8.38
C TYR A 83 -2.61 3.68 -7.09
N GLN A 84 -3.09 4.90 -6.89
CA GLN A 84 -2.91 5.64 -5.64
C GLN A 84 -4.18 5.58 -4.81
N PHE A 85 -4.08 4.90 -3.68
CA PHE A 85 -5.09 4.80 -2.65
C PHE A 85 -4.91 5.97 -1.69
N LYS A 86 -5.95 6.75 -1.44
CA LYS A 86 -5.95 7.86 -0.49
C LYS A 86 -7.02 7.66 0.57
N GLY A 87 -6.72 8.08 1.79
CA GLY A 87 -7.70 8.11 2.85
C GLY A 87 -7.09 8.36 4.20
N ARG A 88 -7.62 7.69 5.23
CA ARG A 88 -7.20 7.91 6.61
C ARG A 88 -6.57 6.69 7.24
N PHE A 89 -5.55 6.93 8.05
CA PHE A 89 -5.06 5.97 9.02
C PHE A 89 -6.17 5.52 9.95
N ILE A 90 -6.26 4.21 10.14
CA ILE A 90 -7.21 3.59 11.07
C ILE A 90 -6.52 2.96 12.27
N ASP A 91 -5.50 2.14 12.03
CA ASP A 91 -4.89 1.29 13.04
C ASP A 91 -3.54 0.75 12.57
N SER A 92 -2.76 0.23 13.51
CA SER A 92 -1.47 -0.41 13.26
C SER A 92 -1.31 -1.63 14.17
N ARG A 93 -0.77 -2.73 13.64
CA ARG A 93 -0.63 -3.98 14.39
C ARG A 93 0.55 -4.83 13.92
N PRO A 94 1.03 -5.79 14.72
CA PRO A 94 1.93 -6.83 14.23
C PRO A 94 1.34 -7.60 13.03
N LEU A 95 2.21 -8.16 12.20
CA LEU A 95 1.78 -9.04 11.10
C LEU A 95 1.09 -10.28 11.65
N THR A 96 -0.03 -10.65 11.03
CA THR A 96 -0.68 -11.95 11.26
C THR A 96 -0.02 -13.01 10.39
N LYS A 97 -0.31 -14.30 10.63
CA LYS A 97 0.15 -15.39 9.75
C LYS A 97 -0.19 -15.18 8.27
N LYS A 98 -1.39 -14.63 7.98
CA LYS A 98 -1.81 -14.31 6.62
C LYS A 98 -0.96 -13.19 6.00
N ASP A 99 -0.60 -12.19 6.79
CA ASP A 99 0.24 -11.09 6.31
C ASP A 99 1.68 -11.57 6.06
N VAL A 100 2.21 -12.45 6.90
CA VAL A 100 3.54 -13.08 6.70
C VAL A 100 3.58 -13.86 5.39
N PHE A 101 2.56 -14.68 5.12
CA PHE A 101 2.46 -15.42 3.87
C PHE A 101 2.48 -14.50 2.65
N ILE A 102 1.70 -13.41 2.66
CA ILE A 102 1.67 -12.43 1.57
C ILE A 102 3.04 -11.75 1.39
N LEU A 103 3.72 -11.41 2.49
CA LEU A 103 5.06 -10.82 2.44
C LEU A 103 6.08 -11.77 1.78
N GLU A 104 6.00 -13.06 2.10
CA GLU A 104 6.84 -14.11 1.52
C GLU A 104 6.52 -14.35 0.03
N GLU A 105 5.23 -14.37 -0.36
CA GLU A 105 4.83 -14.46 -1.77
C GLU A 105 5.35 -13.28 -2.59
N GLN A 106 5.22 -12.06 -2.07
CA GLN A 106 5.75 -10.86 -2.70
C GLN A 106 7.26 -10.96 -2.91
N TYR A 107 8.01 -11.47 -1.93
CA TYR A 107 9.46 -11.72 -2.09
C TYR A 107 9.76 -12.80 -3.12
N SER A 108 8.96 -13.87 -3.18
CA SER A 108 9.06 -14.92 -4.20
C SER A 108 8.84 -14.35 -5.61
N TRP A 109 7.82 -13.51 -5.80
CA TRP A 109 7.58 -12.86 -7.09
C TRP A 109 8.74 -11.96 -7.51
N VAL A 110 9.31 -11.20 -6.58
CA VAL A 110 10.50 -10.37 -6.85
C VAL A 110 11.65 -11.25 -7.30
N THR A 111 11.92 -12.32 -6.57
CA THR A 111 13.02 -13.26 -6.88
C THR A 111 12.84 -13.88 -8.26
N GLY A 112 11.59 -14.25 -8.63
CA GLY A 112 11.29 -14.85 -9.92
C GLY A 112 11.36 -13.89 -11.11
N HIS A 113 10.99 -12.61 -10.93
CA HIS A 113 10.91 -11.65 -12.04
C HIS A 113 12.10 -10.69 -12.12
N ILE A 114 12.66 -10.30 -10.98
CA ILE A 114 13.71 -9.27 -10.86
C ILE A 114 14.76 -9.74 -9.84
N PRO A 115 15.48 -10.87 -10.09
CA PRO A 115 16.34 -11.51 -9.11
C PRO A 115 17.45 -10.60 -8.56
N GLY A 116 17.96 -9.68 -9.38
CA GLY A 116 18.98 -8.71 -8.95
C GLY A 116 18.51 -7.72 -7.88
N LEU A 117 17.18 -7.53 -7.72
CA LEU A 117 16.61 -6.65 -6.73
C LEU A 117 16.31 -7.35 -5.40
N ALA A 118 16.12 -8.69 -5.41
CA ALA A 118 15.72 -9.45 -4.24
C ALA A 118 16.59 -9.22 -2.99
N PRO A 119 17.94 -9.22 -3.07
CA PRO A 119 18.79 -8.98 -1.90
C PRO A 119 18.62 -7.60 -1.26
N VAL A 120 18.16 -6.62 -2.04
CA VAL A 120 18.02 -5.21 -1.61
C VAL A 120 16.69 -4.96 -0.90
N ILE A 121 15.66 -5.75 -1.23
CA ILE A 121 14.29 -5.54 -0.74
C ILE A 121 13.79 -6.67 0.16
N HIS A 122 14.65 -7.65 0.47
CA HIS A 122 14.34 -8.68 1.44
C HIS A 122 14.21 -8.07 2.83
N VAL A 123 13.12 -8.40 3.52
CA VAL A 123 12.85 -7.95 4.89
C VAL A 123 12.36 -9.11 5.73
N SER A 124 12.77 -9.15 7.00
CA SER A 124 12.23 -10.13 7.93
C SER A 124 10.79 -9.78 8.31
N PRO A 125 9.85 -10.74 8.32
CA PRO A 125 8.50 -10.49 8.84
C PRO A 125 8.50 -9.99 10.29
N SER A 126 9.49 -10.39 11.11
CA SER A 126 9.61 -9.94 12.51
C SER A 126 9.99 -8.46 12.64
N GLU A 127 10.54 -7.86 11.59
CA GLU A 127 10.91 -6.43 11.52
C GLU A 127 9.78 -5.59 10.92
N CYS A 128 8.74 -6.23 10.40
CA CYS A 128 7.62 -5.57 9.74
C CYS A 128 6.40 -5.43 10.67
N MET A 129 5.49 -4.56 10.27
CA MET A 129 4.16 -4.42 10.86
C MET A 129 3.14 -3.96 9.82
N ALA A 130 1.86 -4.15 10.12
CA ALA A 130 0.75 -3.75 9.26
C ALA A 130 0.22 -2.39 9.68
N VAL A 131 0.08 -1.48 8.72
CA VAL A 131 -0.53 -0.16 8.89
C VAL A 131 -1.79 -0.11 8.04
N GLY A 132 -2.92 0.14 8.68
CA GLY A 132 -4.23 0.18 8.06
C GLY A 132 -4.57 1.57 7.54
N LEU A 133 -5.02 1.61 6.29
CA LEU A 133 -5.58 2.78 5.62
C LEU A 133 -7.03 2.47 5.25
N GLN A 134 -7.97 3.27 5.77
CA GLN A 134 -9.34 3.30 5.27
C GLN A 134 -9.39 4.13 4.01
N ILE A 135 -9.81 3.50 2.92
CA ILE A 135 -9.75 4.05 1.57
C ILE A 135 -10.95 4.95 1.35
N ARG A 136 -10.68 6.15 0.84
CA ARG A 136 -11.70 7.13 0.45
C ARG A 136 -11.74 7.32 -1.04
N SER A 137 -10.57 7.31 -1.67
CA SER A 137 -10.49 7.46 -3.10
C SER A 137 -9.31 6.68 -3.67
N VAL A 138 -9.47 6.27 -4.91
CA VAL A 138 -8.46 5.58 -5.68
C VAL A 138 -8.30 6.31 -7.01
N PHE A 139 -7.05 6.59 -7.37
CA PHE A 139 -6.69 7.27 -8.61
C PHE A 139 -5.83 6.37 -9.47
N LEU A 140 -6.06 6.39 -10.77
CA LEU A 140 -5.16 5.75 -11.74
C LEU A 140 -3.84 6.50 -11.75
N GLN A 141 -2.71 5.80 -11.60
CA GLN A 141 -1.37 6.38 -11.71
C GLN A 141 -0.54 5.73 -12.80
N THR A 142 -1.08 4.70 -13.47
CA THR A 142 -0.46 4.09 -14.65
C THR A 142 -0.10 5.19 -15.67
N PRO A 143 1.15 5.28 -16.14
CA PRO A 143 1.55 6.28 -17.13
C PRO A 143 0.71 6.20 -18.40
N GLY A 144 0.09 7.31 -18.79
CA GLY A 144 -0.72 7.43 -20.01
C GLY A 144 -1.70 8.60 -19.96
N PRO A 145 -2.54 8.78 -21.00
CA PRO A 145 -3.48 9.91 -21.07
C PRO A 145 -4.49 9.97 -19.92
N GLY A 146 -4.78 8.84 -19.27
CA GLY A 146 -5.70 8.74 -18.14
C GLY A 146 -5.06 8.93 -16.76
N THR A 147 -3.75 9.14 -16.65
CA THR A 147 -3.07 9.27 -15.36
C THR A 147 -3.69 10.40 -14.52
N GLY A 148 -3.93 10.13 -13.24
CA GLY A 148 -4.55 11.04 -12.29
C GLY A 148 -6.09 11.02 -12.29
N SER A 149 -6.72 10.21 -13.14
CA SER A 149 -8.18 10.06 -13.15
C SER A 149 -8.68 9.37 -11.88
N LEU A 150 -9.88 9.74 -11.45
CA LEU A 150 -10.58 9.11 -10.34
C LEU A 150 -11.13 7.75 -10.81
N VAL A 151 -10.75 6.69 -10.11
CA VAL A 151 -11.25 5.32 -10.33
C VAL A 151 -12.40 5.02 -9.39
N MET A 152 -12.30 5.47 -8.15
CA MET A 152 -13.30 5.21 -7.11
C MET A 152 -13.28 6.33 -6.08
N GLU A 153 -14.46 6.69 -5.56
CA GLU A 153 -14.61 7.52 -4.37
C GLU A 153 -15.68 6.93 -3.44
N ARG A 154 -15.44 7.02 -2.14
CA ARG A 154 -16.35 6.62 -1.06
C ARG A 154 -16.70 7.86 -0.26
N GLY A 155 -18.00 8.05 -0.02
CA GLY A 155 -18.48 9.12 0.85
C GLY A 155 -17.91 8.96 2.27
N VAL A 156 -17.38 10.05 2.83
CA VAL A 156 -17.00 10.09 4.23
C VAL A 156 -18.30 10.07 5.05
N LYS A 157 -18.58 8.95 5.71
CA LYS A 157 -19.57 8.93 6.80
C LYS A 157 -19.01 9.63 8.03
#